data_AF-A0A2A2QYM8-F1
#
_entry.id   AF-A0A2A2QYM8-F1
#
_cell.length_a   1.000
_cell.length_b   1.000
_cell.length_c   1.000
_cell.angle_alpha   90.00
_cell.angle_beta   90.00
_cell.angle_gamma   90.00
#
_symmetry.space_group_name_H-M   'P 1'
#
loop_
_entity.id
_entity.type
_entity.pdbx_description
1 polymer ?
#
loop_
_entity_poly.entity_id
_entity_poly.type
_entity_poly.pdbx_seq_one_letter_code
_entity_poly.pdbx_strand_id
1 'polypeptide(L)'
;MEDRITSSIQQYTHVVDSNHGIKEKYLKKLLVPLSIRLTDLDPNWIIEMSNFGGLRGQIVHMSGKTRTPPDPAATRHLIRTMLLPGLNDLDKRLTALVTSIGPLTTRMTLRERVRGAFRLLWCE
;
A
#
# COMPACT_ATOMS: atom_id res chain seq x y z
N MET A 1 -22.54 18.70 10.92
CA MET A 1 -21.72 17.51 11.29
C MET A 1 -21.46 16.66 10.06
N GLU A 2 -22.47 16.44 9.22
CA GLU A 2 -22.36 15.70 7.95
C GLU A 2 -21.38 16.31 6.94
N ASP A 3 -21.30 17.65 6.85
CA ASP A 3 -20.34 18.32 5.96
C ASP A 3 -18.88 18.04 6.31
N ARG A 4 -18.59 17.92 7.61
CA ARG A 4 -17.23 17.63 8.08
C ARG A 4 -16.82 16.21 7.74
N ILE A 5 -17.74 15.25 7.89
CA ILE A 5 -17.51 13.85 7.52
C ILE A 5 -17.27 13.74 6.01
N THR A 6 -18.12 14.38 5.21
CA THR A 6 -18.00 14.39 3.74
C THR A 6 -16.67 14.99 3.30
N SER A 7 -16.27 16.12 3.88
CA SER A 7 -14.98 16.76 3.60
C SER A 7 -13.80 15.86 4.00
N SER A 8 -13.86 15.18 5.15
CA SER A 8 -12.83 14.22 5.56
C SER A 8 -12.73 13.01 4.63
N ILE A 9 -13.86 12.49 4.15
CA ILE A 9 -13.89 11.40 3.15
C ILE A 9 -13.22 11.88 1.85
N GLN A 10 -13.61 13.03 1.32
CA GLN A 10 -13.03 13.59 0.10
C GLN A 10 -11.52 13.81 0.23
N GLN A 11 -11.07 14.36 1.36
CA GLN A 11 -9.65 14.56 1.63
C GLN A 11 -8.88 13.23 1.66
N TYR A 12 -9.45 12.20 2.28
CA TYR A 12 -8.81 10.88 2.34
C TYR A 12 -8.81 10.18 0.97
N THR A 13 -9.92 10.26 0.22
CA THR A 13 -9.98 9.75 -1.16
C THR A 13 -8.91 10.41 -2.04
N HIS A 14 -8.71 11.73 -1.92
CA HIS A 14 -7.65 12.42 -2.65
C HIS A 14 -6.23 11.92 -2.28
N VAL A 15 -5.99 11.59 -1.00
CA VAL A 15 -4.72 10.99 -0.57
C VAL A 15 -4.51 9.61 -1.18
N VAL A 16 -5.58 8.81 -1.29
CA VAL A 16 -5.57 7.50 -1.95
C VAL A 16 -5.28 7.64 -3.44
N ASP A 17 -5.96 8.57 -4.12
CA ASP A 17 -5.79 8.81 -5.56
C ASP A 17 -4.42 9.40 -5.91
N SER A 18 -3.85 10.21 -5.02
CA SER A 18 -2.54 10.86 -5.21
C SER A 18 -1.37 10.03 -4.64
N ASN A 19 -1.60 8.75 -4.36
CA ASN A 19 -0.60 7.91 -3.73
C ASN A 19 0.49 7.46 -4.72
N HIS A 20 1.73 7.93 -4.57
CA HIS A 20 2.84 7.58 -5.48
C HIS A 20 3.56 6.27 -5.09
N GLY A 21 2.82 5.27 -4.60
CA GLY A 21 3.31 3.92 -4.34
C GLY A 21 3.55 3.60 -2.86
N ILE A 22 4.57 2.78 -2.59
CA ILE A 22 4.69 1.99 -1.36
C ILE A 22 5.76 2.47 -0.37
N LYS A 23 6.31 3.67 -0.56
CA LYS A 23 7.32 4.21 0.35
C LYS A 23 6.70 4.49 1.72
N GLU A 24 7.50 4.46 2.78
CA GLU A 24 7.05 4.71 4.15
C GLU A 24 6.23 5.99 4.27
N LYS A 25 6.69 7.09 3.66
CA LYS A 25 5.97 8.38 3.64
C LYS A 25 4.57 8.32 3.03
N TYR A 26 4.32 7.37 2.14
CA TYR A 26 3.05 7.13 1.46
C TYR A 26 2.18 6.16 2.24
N LEU A 27 2.76 5.06 2.73
CA LEU A 27 2.10 4.15 3.66
C LEU A 27 1.59 4.88 4.91
N LYS A 28 2.39 5.78 5.49
CA LYS A 28 1.98 6.60 6.64
C LYS A 28 0.70 7.39 6.37
N LYS A 29 0.60 8.01 5.18
CA LYS A 29 -0.55 8.82 4.78
C LYS A 29 -1.82 7.98 4.60
N LEU A 30 -1.67 6.75 4.15
CA LEU A 30 -2.79 5.81 3.98
C LEU A 30 -3.23 5.19 5.31
N LEU A 31 -2.28 4.75 6.13
CA LEU A 31 -2.57 3.86 7.27
C LEU A 31 -2.96 4.61 8.54
N VAL A 32 -2.35 5.77 8.81
CA VAL A 32 -2.63 6.54 10.04
C VAL A 32 -4.10 6.98 10.13
N PRO A 33 -4.74 7.49 9.06
CA PRO A 33 -6.18 7.81 9.09
C PRO A 33 -7.09 6.60 9.36
N LEU A 34 -6.61 5.39 9.10
CA LEU A 34 -7.31 4.14 9.39
C LEU A 34 -7.01 3.60 10.80
N SER A 35 -6.35 4.41 11.65
CA SER A 35 -5.89 4.01 12.99
C SER A 35 -4.88 2.85 12.99
N ILE A 36 -4.15 2.65 11.88
CA ILE A 36 -3.03 1.71 11.81
C ILE A 36 -1.74 2.52 11.91
N ARG A 37 -0.96 2.34 12.97
CA ARG A 37 0.34 3.01 13.10
C ARG A 37 1.39 2.18 12.38
N LEU A 38 2.40 2.86 11.83
CA LEU A 38 3.56 2.18 11.24
C LEU A 38 4.30 1.29 12.25
N THR A 39 4.30 1.67 13.52
CA THR A 39 4.85 0.88 14.63
C THR A 39 4.11 -0.44 14.85
N ASP A 40 2.89 -0.57 14.34
CA ASP A 40 2.12 -1.80 14.44
C ASP A 40 2.51 -2.79 13.31
N LEU A 41 3.36 -2.39 12.36
CA LEU A 41 3.85 -3.20 11.24
C LEU A 41 5.32 -3.59 11.46
N ASP A 42 5.77 -4.62 10.73
CA ASP A 42 7.18 -5.00 10.74
C ASP A 42 8.05 -3.86 10.17
N PRO A 43 9.00 -3.30 10.97
CA PRO A 43 9.88 -2.23 10.50
C PRO A 43 10.75 -2.67 9.31
N ASN A 44 11.17 -3.94 9.26
CA ASN A 44 11.95 -4.44 8.12
C ASN A 44 11.11 -4.45 6.84
N TRP A 45 9.84 -4.86 6.94
CA TRP A 45 8.92 -4.80 5.81
C TRP A 45 8.71 -3.37 5.29
N ILE A 46 8.60 -2.36 6.19
CA ILE A 46 8.47 -0.95 5.79
C ILE A 46 9.71 -0.47 5.03
N ILE A 47 10.90 -0.83 5.50
CA ILE A 47 12.18 -0.48 4.86
C ILE A 47 12.23 -1.12 3.47
N GLU A 48 11.94 -2.41 3.35
CA GLU A 48 11.98 -3.13 2.08
C GLU A 48 10.94 -2.62 1.07
N MET A 49 9.73 -2.28 1.53
CA MET A 49 8.72 -1.63 0.69
C MET A 49 9.21 -0.27 0.17
N SER A 50 9.88 0.50 1.02
CA SER A 50 10.45 1.80 0.62
C SER A 50 11.58 1.67 -0.39
N ASN A 51 12.48 0.70 -0.18
CA ASN A 51 13.57 0.38 -1.10
C ASN A 51 13.03 -0.10 -2.45
N PHE A 52 12.07 -1.03 -2.43
CA PHE A 52 11.42 -1.56 -3.64
C PHE A 52 10.72 -0.45 -4.44
N GLY A 53 9.96 0.42 -3.77
CA GLY A 53 9.32 1.57 -4.41
C GLY A 53 10.32 2.60 -4.95
N GLY A 54 11.47 2.76 -4.27
CA GLY A 54 12.59 3.58 -4.73
C GLY A 54 13.22 3.04 -6.01
N LEU A 55 13.53 1.74 -6.04
CA LEU A 55 14.09 1.06 -7.20
C LEU A 55 13.15 1.12 -8.41
N ARG A 56 11.85 0.84 -8.22
CA ARG A 56 10.84 0.96 -9.29
C ARG A 56 10.80 2.39 -9.86
N GLY A 57 10.77 3.40 -8.99
CA GLY A 57 10.76 4.80 -9.42
C GLY A 57 12.01 5.20 -10.21
N GLN A 58 13.18 4.71 -9.80
CA GLN A 58 14.43 4.95 -10.55
C GLN A 58 14.40 4.30 -11.93
N ILE A 59 13.86 3.08 -12.06
CA ILE A 59 13.75 2.39 -13.36
C ILE A 59 12.86 3.18 -14.31
N VAL A 60 11.69 3.65 -13.84
CA VAL A 60 10.72 4.41 -14.65
C VAL A 60 11.29 5.76 -15.10
N HIS A 61 11.90 6.53 -14.20
CA HIS A 61 12.42 7.86 -14.54
C HIS A 61 13.75 7.83 -15.33
N MET A 62 14.41 6.67 -15.42
CA MET A 62 15.71 6.54 -16.10
C MET A 62 15.63 5.66 -17.33
N SER A 63 14.45 5.53 -17.96
CA SER A 63 14.17 4.67 -19.14
C SER A 63 15.05 4.90 -20.38
N GLY A 64 16.06 5.77 -20.33
CA GLY A 64 17.08 5.97 -21.37
C GLY A 64 18.55 5.88 -20.92
N LYS A 65 18.86 5.50 -19.66
CA LYS A 65 20.26 5.37 -19.18
C LYS A 65 20.52 3.93 -18.71
N THR A 66 21.53 3.29 -19.30
CA THR A 66 21.93 1.91 -18.99
C THR A 66 22.29 1.77 -17.50
N ARG A 67 21.40 1.15 -16.73
CA ARG A 67 21.71 0.59 -15.42
C ARG A 67 21.55 -0.92 -15.51
N THR A 68 22.41 -1.66 -14.82
CA THR A 68 22.20 -3.08 -14.57
C THR A 68 20.83 -3.24 -13.89
N PRO A 69 19.87 -3.93 -14.52
CA PRO A 69 18.59 -4.19 -13.88
C PRO A 69 18.82 -4.97 -12.57
N PRO A 70 17.96 -4.79 -11.55
CA PRO A 70 18.01 -5.61 -10.36
C PRO A 70 17.98 -7.09 -10.75
N ASP A 71 18.76 -7.93 -10.07
CA ASP A 71 18.71 -9.37 -10.31
C ASP A 71 17.25 -9.86 -10.18
N PRO A 72 16.66 -10.42 -11.27
CA PRO A 72 15.29 -10.89 -11.24
C PRO A 72 15.05 -11.98 -10.19
N ALA A 73 16.06 -12.82 -9.91
CA ALA A 73 15.94 -13.89 -8.93
C ALA A 73 15.90 -13.33 -7.51
N ALA A 74 16.86 -12.46 -7.14
CA ALA A 74 16.85 -11.76 -5.86
C ALA A 74 15.58 -10.93 -5.65
N THR A 75 15.13 -10.21 -6.67
CA THR A 75 13.91 -9.39 -6.60
C THR A 75 12.68 -10.26 -6.36
N ARG A 76 12.54 -11.37 -7.09
CA ARG A 76 11.45 -12.33 -6.91
C ARG A 76 11.48 -12.97 -5.52
N HIS A 77 12.66 -13.29 -5.02
CA HIS A 77 12.85 -13.84 -3.68
C HIS A 77 12.35 -12.83 -2.63
N LEU A 78 12.85 -11.59 -2.66
CA LEU A 78 12.42 -10.49 -1.78
C LEU A 78 10.90 -10.29 -1.78
N ILE A 79 10.29 -10.23 -2.96
CA ILE A 79 8.83 -10.06 -3.09
C ILE A 79 8.09 -11.20 -2.37
N ARG A 80 8.55 -12.45 -2.55
CA ARG A 80 7.88 -13.63 -2.00
C ARG A 80 8.10 -13.82 -0.51
N THR A 81 9.28 -13.52 0.00
CA THR A 81 9.64 -13.81 1.40
C THR A 81 9.32 -12.67 2.34
N MET A 82 9.34 -11.42 1.86
CA MET A 82 9.14 -10.24 2.71
C MET A 82 7.89 -9.47 2.31
N LEU A 83 7.80 -9.01 1.05
CA LEU A 83 6.77 -8.02 0.67
C LEU A 83 5.35 -8.59 0.69
N LEU A 84 5.13 -9.76 0.08
CA LEU A 84 3.81 -10.41 0.02
C LEU A 84 3.31 -10.85 1.41
N PRO A 85 4.12 -11.48 2.28
CA PRO A 85 3.72 -11.80 3.64
C PRO A 85 3.30 -10.55 4.44
N GLY A 86 4.08 -9.46 4.39
CA GLY A 86 3.71 -8.25 5.11
C GLY A 86 2.46 -7.55 4.54
N LEU A 87 2.22 -7.62 3.23
CA LEU A 87 0.95 -7.19 2.62
C LEU A 87 -0.24 -8.02 3.11
N ASN A 88 -0.06 -9.34 3.24
CA ASN A 88 -1.08 -10.22 3.78
C ASN A 88 -1.39 -9.90 5.25
N ASP A 89 -0.37 -9.59 6.05
CA ASP A 89 -0.58 -9.19 7.45
C ASP A 89 -1.27 -7.84 7.57
N LEU A 90 -0.96 -6.89 6.68
CA LEU A 90 -1.72 -5.65 6.56
C LEU A 90 -3.18 -5.90 6.17
N ASP A 91 -3.45 -6.79 5.23
CA ASP A 91 -4.83 -7.12 4.81
C ASP A 91 -5.64 -7.78 5.93
N LYS A 92 -5.02 -8.66 6.73
CA LYS A 92 -5.66 -9.22 7.94
C LYS A 92 -6.04 -8.13 8.93
N ARG A 93 -5.16 -7.14 9.16
CA ARG A 93 -5.42 -6.01 10.06
C ARG A 93 -6.56 -5.13 9.56
N LEU A 94 -6.57 -4.82 8.27
CA LEU A 94 -7.67 -4.08 7.64
C LEU A 94 -8.99 -4.86 7.75
N THR A 95 -8.97 -6.17 7.54
CA THR A 95 -10.15 -7.03 7.69
C THR A 95 -10.64 -7.06 9.13
N ALA A 96 -9.74 -7.14 10.12
CA ALA A 96 -10.10 -7.07 11.52
C ALA A 96 -10.76 -5.72 11.87
N LEU A 97 -10.23 -4.60 11.35
CA LEU A 97 -10.83 -3.29 11.53
C LEU A 97 -12.23 -3.22 10.92
N VAL A 98 -12.40 -3.62 9.66
CA VAL A 98 -13.71 -3.64 8.99
C VAL A 98 -14.71 -4.52 9.75
N THR A 99 -14.27 -5.68 10.23
CA THR A 99 -15.13 -6.59 11.01
C THR A 99 -15.52 -5.99 12.35
N SER A 100 -14.61 -5.27 13.01
CA SER A 100 -14.86 -4.62 14.31
C SER A 100 -15.89 -3.48 14.24
N ILE A 101 -16.06 -2.86 13.06
CA ILE A 101 -17.03 -1.78 12.81
C ILE A 101 -18.45 -2.34 12.56
N GLY A 102 -18.61 -3.67 12.48
CA GLY A 102 -19.89 -4.35 12.28
C GLY A 102 -20.25 -4.59 10.80
N PRO A 103 -21.34 -5.34 10.52
CA PRO A 103 -21.70 -5.80 9.17
C PRO A 103 -22.28 -4.72 8.25
N LEU A 104 -21.91 -3.45 8.43
CA LEU A 104 -22.52 -2.31 7.72
C LEU A 104 -21.88 -2.00 6.35
N THR A 105 -20.97 -2.81 5.84
CA THR A 105 -20.47 -2.64 4.47
C THR A 105 -20.53 -3.94 3.68
N THR A 106 -21.29 -3.87 2.59
CA THR A 106 -21.54 -4.90 1.60
C THR A 106 -20.30 -5.69 1.22
N ARG A 107 -20.47 -7.03 1.14
CA ARG A 107 -19.47 -8.02 0.73
C ARG A 107 -18.70 -7.60 -0.54
N MET A 108 -17.56 -6.94 -0.41
CA MET A 108 -16.54 -6.94 -1.46
C MET A 108 -15.72 -8.21 -1.34
N THR A 109 -15.64 -8.96 -2.43
CA THR A 109 -14.86 -10.20 -2.49
C THR A 109 -13.36 -9.91 -2.36
N LEU A 110 -12.58 -10.85 -1.84
CA LEU A 110 -11.11 -10.74 -1.78
C LEU A 110 -10.52 -10.38 -3.15
N ARG A 111 -11.12 -10.89 -4.23
CA ARG A 111 -10.74 -10.58 -5.61
C ARG A 111 -10.88 -9.09 -5.94
N GLU A 112 -11.95 -8.44 -5.49
CA GLU A 112 -12.17 -7.02 -5.70
C GLU A 112 -11.25 -6.16 -4.83
N ARG A 113 -10.97 -6.60 -3.60
CA ARG A 113 -10.01 -5.95 -2.69
C ARG A 113 -8.59 -6.00 -3.25
N VAL A 114 -8.14 -7.17 -3.72
CA VAL A 114 -6.84 -7.36 -4.37
C VAL A 114 -6.75 -6.57 -5.67
N ARG A 115 -7.83 -6.52 -6.47
CA ARG A 115 -7.85 -5.75 -7.73
C ARG A 115 -7.84 -4.23 -7.49
N GLY A 116 -8.50 -3.75 -6.44
CA GLY A 116 -8.43 -2.36 -5.99
C GLY A 116 -7.03 -2.01 -5.48
N ALA A 117 -6.43 -2.87 -4.65
CA ALA A 117 -5.05 -2.71 -4.18
C ALA A 117 -4.06 -2.69 -5.36
N PHE A 118 -4.23 -3.56 -6.36
CA PHE A 118 -3.40 -3.56 -7.57
C PHE A 118 -3.56 -2.28 -8.40
N ARG A 119 -4.77 -1.71 -8.51
CA ARG A 119 -4.96 -0.41 -9.19
C ARG A 119 -4.29 0.73 -8.43
N LEU A 120 -4.36 0.75 -7.10
CA LEU A 120 -3.72 1.77 -6.28
C LEU A 120 -2.19 1.63 -6.20
N LEU A 121 -1.68 0.42 -6.42
CA LEU A 121 -0.24 0.12 -6.48
C LEU A 121 0.36 0.29 -7.88
N TRP A 122 -0.49 0.42 -8.91
CA TRP A 122 -0.10 0.48 -10.32
C TRP A 122 -0.86 1.60 -11.04
N CYS A 123 -0.61 2.84 -10.67
CA CYS A 123 -0.83 3.97 -11.54
C CYS A 123 0.43 4.21 -12.38
N GLU A 124 0.23 4.29 -13.69
CA GLU A 124 1.14 4.96 -14.63
C GLU A 124 1.23 6.45 -14.32
#